data_AF-A0A2R6EB91-F1
#
_entry.id   AF-A0A2R6EB91-F1
#
_cell.length_a   1.000
_cell.length_b   1.000
_cell.length_c   1.000
_cell.angle_alpha   90.00
_cell.angle_beta   90.00
_cell.angle_gamma   90.00
#
_symmetry.space_group_name_H-M   'P 1'
#
loop_
_entity.id
_entity.type
_entity.pdbx_description
1 polymer ?
#
loop_
_entity_poly.entity_id
_entity_poly.type
_entity_poly.pdbx_seq_one_letter_code
_entity_poly.pdbx_strand_id
1 'polypeptide(L)' 'MLSRRTRAVLLPVVHTVPYALDAASGEEVWHYETGDWVECPPTVVDDTVYVGSYDSNVYSLRPSPEST' A
#
# COMPACT_ATOMS: atom_id res chain seq x y z
N MET A 1 -3.34 -5.24 -26.32
CA MET A 1 -2.62 -5.79 -25.15
C MET A 1 -3.36 -5.30 -23.90
N LEU A 2 -4.06 -6.20 -23.20
CA LEU A 2 -4.81 -5.83 -22.00
C LEU A 2 -3.82 -5.40 -20.91
N SER A 3 -3.81 -4.12 -20.57
CA SER A 3 -3.23 -3.64 -19.32
C SER A 3 -4.01 -4.32 -18.19
N ARG A 4 -3.38 -5.32 -17.56
CA ARG A 4 -3.85 -5.89 -16.30
C ARG A 4 -3.70 -4.78 -15.28
N ARG A 5 -4.75 -3.97 -15.12
CA ARG A 5 -4.86 -3.04 -14.00
C ARG A 5 -5.10 -3.90 -12.77
N THR A 6 -4.03 -4.36 -12.14
CA THR A 6 -4.07 -4.97 -10.82
C THR A 6 -4.73 -3.94 -9.91
N ARG A 7 -5.98 -4.20 -9.51
CA ARG A 7 -6.66 -3.36 -8.54
C ARG A 7 -6.14 -3.83 -7.19
N ALA A 8 -5.29 -3.04 -6.55
CA ALA A 8 -4.90 -3.29 -5.17
C ALA A 8 -6.00 -2.75 -4.24
N VAL A 9 -6.44 -3.55 -3.28
CA VAL A 9 -7.30 -3.06 -2.18
C VAL A 9 -6.41 -2.84 -0.97
N LEU A 10 -6.40 -1.61 -0.46
CA LEU A 10 -5.66 -1.22 0.74
C LEU A 10 -6.60 -1.25 1.94
N LEU A 11 -6.28 -2.07 2.93
CA LEU A 11 -7.05 -2.18 4.17
C LEU A 11 -6.30 -1.46 5.28
N PRO A 12 -6.90 -0.46 5.96
CA PRO A 12 -6.40 0.01 7.24
C PRO A 12 -6.72 -1.07 8.28
N VAL A 13 -5.78 -1.98 8.51
CA VAL A 13 -5.87 -2.90 9.64
C VAL A 13 -5.35 -2.15 10.86
N VAL A 14 -6.16 -2.06 11.90
CA VAL A 14 -5.73 -1.59 13.22
C VAL A 14 -4.59 -2.53 13.63
N HIS A 15 -3.35 -2.03 13.56
CA HIS A 15 -2.03 -2.66 13.77
C HIS A 15 -1.10 -2.31 12.59
N THR A 16 -0.58 -1.07 12.61
CA THR A 16 0.74 -0.61 12.12
C THR A 16 1.25 -0.95 10.70
N VAL A 17 0.50 -1.65 9.85
CA VAL A 17 1.03 -2.10 8.54
C VAL A 17 -0.02 -1.89 7.42
N PRO A 18 0.27 -1.06 6.39
CA PRO A 18 -0.48 -1.04 5.16
C PRO A 18 -0.18 -2.31 4.35
N TYR A 19 -1.24 -2.96 3.88
CA TYR A 19 -1.18 -4.14 3.01
C TYR A 19 -1.76 -3.81 1.65
N ALA A 20 -1.12 -4.30 0.59
CA ALA A 20 -1.78 -4.43 -0.70
C ALA A 20 -2.15 -5.88 -0.94
N LEU A 21 -3.42 -6.10 -1.29
CA LEU A 21 -3.93 -7.40 -1.70
C LEU A 21 -4.26 -7.39 -3.19
N ASP A 22 -4.07 -8.52 -3.87
CA ASP A 22 -4.64 -8.74 -5.20
C ASP A 22 -6.17 -8.76 -5.08
N ALA A 23 -6.87 -7.93 -5.85
CA ALA A 23 -8.32 -7.84 -5.73
C ALA A 23 -9.07 -9.12 -6.18
N ALA A 24 -8.44 -10.02 -6.93
CA ALA A 24 -9.09 -11.24 -7.42
C ALA A 24 -8.89 -12.41 -6.47
N SER A 25 -7.68 -12.61 -5.93
CA SER A 25 -7.36 -13.71 -5.01
C SER A 25 -7.44 -13.31 -3.54
N GLY A 26 -7.32 -12.03 -3.22
CA GLY A 26 -7.14 -11.53 -1.85
C GLY A 26 -5.76 -11.84 -1.27
N GLU A 27 -4.83 -12.34 -2.08
CA GLU A 27 -3.47 -12.65 -1.63
C GLU A 27 -2.65 -11.37 -1.43
N GLU A 28 -1.79 -11.39 -0.42
CA GLU A 28 -0.87 -10.30 -0.14
C GLU A 28 0.15 -10.12 -1.27
N VAL A 29 0.23 -8.89 -1.79
CA VAL A 29 1.23 -8.45 -2.78
C VAL A 29 2.43 -7.83 -2.08
N TRP A 30 2.18 -6.98 -1.07
CA TRP A 30 3.21 -6.36 -0.25
C TRP A 30 2.63 -5.87 1.08
N HIS A 31 3.52 -5.65 2.05
CA HIS A 31 3.25 -4.93 3.29
C HIS A 31 4.46 -4.04 3.63
N TYR A 32 4.26 -2.98 4.43
CA TYR A 32 5.35 -2.09 4.84
C TYR A 32 5.19 -1.62 6.30
N GLU A 33 6.12 -1.96 7.18
CA GLU A 33 6.02 -1.55 8.58
C GLU A 33 6.34 -0.06 8.76
N THR A 34 5.36 0.72 9.25
CA THR A 34 5.57 2.12 9.65
C THR A 34 6.09 2.21 11.09
N GLY A 35 6.67 3.35 11.48
CA GLY A 35 7.23 3.53 12.81
C GLY A 35 6.18 3.63 13.93
N ASP A 36 4.95 4.00 13.59
CA ASP A 36 3.80 4.04 14.50
C ASP A 36 2.47 3.81 13.74
N TRP A 37 1.33 4.01 14.40
CA TRP A 37 -0.01 3.74 13.91
C TRP A 37 -0.34 4.49 12.62
N VAL A 38 -1.03 3.79 11.71
CA VAL A 38 -1.66 4.37 10.54
C VAL A 38 -3.16 4.45 10.80
N GLU A 39 -3.68 5.65 11.04
CA GLU A 39 -5.12 5.88 11.24
C GLU A 39 -5.81 6.47 10.01
N CYS A 40 -5.02 7.05 9.09
CA CYS A 40 -5.57 7.68 7.89
C CYS A 40 -5.82 6.63 6.79
N PRO A 41 -6.95 6.75 6.04
CA PRO A 41 -7.14 5.99 4.82
C PRO A 41 -6.00 6.26 3.83
N PRO A 42 -5.39 5.23 3.23
CA PRO A 42 -4.33 5.43 2.25
C PRO A 42 -4.91 6.02 0.96
N THR A 43 -4.14 6.91 0.32
CA THR A 43 -4.52 7.55 -0.95
C THR A 43 -3.62 7.05 -2.07
N VAL A 44 -4.22 6.65 -3.20
CA VAL A 44 -3.47 6.17 -4.37
C VAL A 44 -3.49 7.23 -5.47
N VAL A 45 -2.31 7.66 -5.92
CA VAL A 45 -2.11 8.56 -7.07
C VAL A 45 -0.95 8.05 -7.89
N ASP A 46 -1.14 7.88 -9.20
CA ASP A 46 -0.11 7.46 -10.16
C ASP A 46 0.73 6.26 -9.67
N ASP A 47 0.05 5.16 -9.32
CA ASP A 47 0.63 3.90 -8.81
C ASP A 47 1.47 4.05 -7.52
N THR A 48 1.35 5.19 -6.84
CA THR A 48 1.97 5.46 -5.54
C THR A 48 0.91 5.50 -4.45
N VAL A 49 1.17 4.80 -3.35
CA VAL A 49 0.33 4.79 -2.16
C VAL A 49 0.91 5.74 -1.12
N TYR A 50 0.10 6.69 -0.68
CA TYR A 50 0.44 7.65 0.37
C TYR A 50 -0.22 7.25 1.68
N VAL A 51 0.59 7.21 2.74
CA VAL A 51 0.17 6.78 4.07
C VAL A 51 0.71 7.76 5.11
N GLY A 52 -0.17 8.34 5.92
CA GLY A 52 0.22 9.12 7.10
C GLY A 52 0.35 8.20 8.33
N SER A 53 1.42 8.39 9.11
CA SER A 53 1.63 7.66 10.37
C SER A 53 1.74 8.63 11.55
N TYR A 54 1.40 8.14 12.75
CA TYR A 54 1.57 8.83 14.02
C TYR A 54 3.05 9.06 14.40
N ASP A 55 3.99 8.43 13.71
CA ASP A 55 5.43 8.69 13.85
C ASP A 55 5.86 10.06 13.28
N SER A 56 4.89 10.91 12.91
CA SER A 56 5.06 12.23 12.31
C SER A 56 5.63 12.22 10.88
N ASN A 57 5.57 11.07 10.18
CA ASN A 57 5.97 10.96 8.78
C ASN A 57 4.79 10.65 7.85
N VAL A 58 5.00 10.96 6.57
CA VAL A 58 4.18 10.49 5.45
C VAL A 58 5.04 9.58 4.58
N TYR A 59 4.55 8.38 4.35
CA TYR A 59 5.21 7.36 3.52
C TYR A 59 4.66 7.40 2.09
N SER A 60 5.56 7.32 1.11
CA SER A 60 5.23 7.10 -0.30
C SER A 60 5.70 5.71 -0.72
N LEU A 61 4.77 4.79 -0.89
CA LEU A 61 5.04 3.40 -1.23
C LEU A 61 4.74 3.18 -2.71
N ARG A 62 5.75 2.74 -3.45
CA ARG A 62 5.61 2.35 -4.85
C ARG A 62 6.25 0.98 -5.04
N PRO A 63 5.71 0.13 -5.94
CA PRO A 63 6.44 -1.04 -6.40
C PRO A 63 7.79 -0.59 -6.95
N SER A 64 8.89 -1.22 -6.54
CA SER A 64 10.13 -1.05 -7.28
C SER A 64 9.88 -1.58 -8.69
N PRO A 65 10.28 -0.87 -9.76
CA PRO A 65 10.51 -1.57 -11.01
C PRO A 65 11.55 -2.64 -10.67
N GLU A 66 11.15 -3.89 -10.87
CA GLU A 66 12.03 -5.04 -10.83
C GLU A 66 13.43 -4.68 -11.37
N SER A 67 14.46 -4.76 -10.51
CA SER A 67 15.83 -4.83 -10.98
C SER A 67 15.94 -6.16 -11.73
N THR A 68 15.95 -6.11 -13.06
CA THR A 68 16.31 -7.25 -13.92
C THR A 68 17.65 -7.83 -13.52
#